data_AF-A0A816CNI9-F1
#
_entry.id   AF-A0A816CNI9-F1
#
_cell.length_a   1.000
_cell.length_b   1.000
_cell.length_c   1.000
_cell.angle_alpha   90.00
_cell.angle_beta   90.00
_cell.angle_gamma   90.00
#
_symmetry.space_group_name_H-M   'P 1'
#
loop_
_entity.id
_entity.type
_entity.pdbx_description
1 polymer ?
#
loop_
_entity_poly.entity_id
_entity_poly.type
_entity_poly.pdbx_seq_one_letter_code
_entity_poly.pdbx_strand_id
1 'polypeptide(L)'
;MCGIRTNKLPVAPYSIGFVYILPKSIAIIIYAIVFHQVRLSSKRVKSRNVTNITTACITLTFVKKNLIVMRNMLVILNILVCGGAPYLILMLWDFIPNGNPPKELYFISVNSLVSATAMMAIVTFFKDKRLRNRAYAWFVQSNSNARSLSVFE
;
A
#
# COMPACT_ATOMS: atom_id res chain seq x y z
N MET A 1 -12.29 15.41 34.05
CA MET A 1 -12.52 14.73 32.74
C MET A 1 -12.69 15.80 31.67
N CYS A 2 -11.63 16.13 30.94
CA CYS A 2 -11.72 17.08 29.81
C CYS A 2 -12.30 16.35 28.59
N GLY A 3 -13.60 16.54 28.34
CA GLY A 3 -14.22 16.11 27.10
C GLY A 3 -13.88 17.09 25.99
N ILE A 4 -13.02 16.70 25.06
CA ILE A 4 -12.78 17.46 23.83
C ILE A 4 -14.08 17.40 23.02
N ARG A 5 -14.89 18.47 23.09
CA ARG A 5 -15.99 18.70 22.15
C ARG A 5 -15.35 19.04 20.80
N THR A 6 -15.23 18.04 19.92
CA THR A 6 -14.97 18.27 18.49
C THR A 6 -16.23 18.89 17.89
N ASN A 7 -16.40 20.20 18.08
CA ASN A 7 -17.32 20.99 17.26
C ASN A 7 -16.97 20.71 15.80
N LYS A 8 -18.00 20.42 15.00
CA LYS A 8 -17.94 20.09 13.56
C LYS A 8 -16.85 20.92 12.88
N LEU A 9 -15.66 20.35 12.71
CA LEU A 9 -14.57 20.99 11.99
C LEU A 9 -14.89 20.75 10.52
N PRO A 10 -15.30 21.77 9.74
CA PRO A 10 -15.49 21.63 8.29
C PRO A 10 -14.21 21.21 7.56
N VAL A 11 -13.08 21.16 8.26
CA VAL A 11 -11.76 20.70 7.81
C VAL A 11 -11.69 19.17 7.64
N ALA A 12 -12.52 18.41 8.37
CA ALA A 12 -12.53 16.96 8.31
C ALA A 12 -12.72 16.43 6.87
N PRO A 13 -13.74 16.81 6.09
CA PRO A 13 -13.90 16.34 4.71
C PRO A 13 -12.72 16.69 3.78
N TYR A 14 -12.14 17.88 3.89
CA TYR A 14 -11.04 18.31 3.02
C TYR A 14 -9.75 17.55 3.29
N SER A 15 -9.43 17.32 4.56
CA SER A 15 -8.24 16.55 4.94
C SER A 15 -8.28 15.12 4.37
N ILE A 16 -9.47 14.55 4.22
CA ILE A 16 -9.67 13.18 3.76
C ILE A 16 -9.57 13.09 2.23
N GLY A 17 -10.08 14.09 1.51
CA GLY A 17 -9.88 14.19 0.06
C GLY A 17 -8.40 14.18 -0.30
N PHE A 18 -7.59 14.96 0.41
CA PHE A 18 -6.16 15.02 0.18
C PHE A 18 -5.40 13.78 0.67
N VAL A 19 -5.74 13.23 1.83
CA VAL A 19 -4.97 12.13 2.44
C VAL A 19 -5.37 10.75 1.91
N TYR A 20 -6.61 10.56 1.48
CA TYR A 20 -7.11 9.23 1.10
C TYR A 20 -7.53 9.13 -0.38
N ILE A 21 -8.31 10.08 -0.89
CA ILE A 21 -8.81 10.02 -2.27
C ILE A 21 -7.67 10.24 -3.27
N LEU A 22 -6.83 11.23 -3.02
CA LEU A 22 -5.74 11.61 -3.93
C LEU A 22 -4.66 10.51 -4.07
N PRO A 23 -4.14 9.87 -3.01
CA PRO A 23 -3.19 8.77 -3.17
C PRO A 23 -3.81 7.54 -3.81
N LYS A 24 -5.10 7.26 -3.52
CA LYS A 24 -5.83 6.15 -4.13
C LYS A 24 -6.01 6.36 -5.63
N SER A 25 -6.37 7.56 -6.08
CA SER A 25 -6.55 7.86 -7.50
C SER A 25 -5.23 7.77 -8.26
N ILE A 26 -4.13 8.29 -7.70
CA ILE A 26 -2.78 8.14 -8.26
C ILE A 26 -2.41 6.66 -8.38
N ALA A 27 -2.64 5.85 -7.33
CA ALA A 27 -2.33 4.43 -7.37
C ALA A 27 -3.11 3.69 -8.46
N ILE A 28 -4.39 4.02 -8.67
CA ILE A 28 -5.22 3.45 -9.74
C ILE A 28 -4.66 3.83 -11.12
N ILE A 29 -4.29 5.09 -11.33
CA ILE A 29 -3.72 5.56 -12.60
C ILE A 29 -2.41 4.83 -12.90
N ILE A 30 -1.50 4.74 -11.92
CA ILE A 30 -0.24 4.01 -12.07
C ILE A 30 -0.51 2.54 -12.40
N TYR A 31 -1.45 1.89 -11.69
CA TYR A 31 -1.83 0.51 -11.97
C TYR A 31 -2.34 0.35 -13.40
N ALA A 32 -3.20 1.26 -13.89
CA ALA A 32 -3.72 1.22 -15.25
C ALA A 32 -2.61 1.36 -16.30
N ILE A 33 -1.64 2.25 -16.06
CA ILE A 33 -0.47 2.43 -16.94
C ILE A 33 0.35 1.14 -17.00
N VAL A 34 0.70 0.56 -15.85
CA VAL A 34 1.50 -0.67 -15.80
C VAL A 34 0.73 -1.84 -16.44
N PHE A 35 -0.58 -1.94 -16.22
CA PHE A 35 -1.43 -2.95 -16.84
C PHE A 35 -1.40 -2.84 -18.36
N HIS A 36 -1.56 -1.62 -18.87
CA HIS A 36 -1.54 -1.34 -20.29
C HIS A 36 -0.20 -1.72 -20.92
N GLN A 37 0.92 -1.37 -20.27
CA GLN A 37 2.27 -1.75 -20.71
C GLN A 37 2.45 -3.27 -20.76
N VAL A 38 2.04 -4.00 -19.71
CA VAL A 38 2.11 -5.46 -19.66
C VAL A 38 1.27 -6.09 -20.77
N ARG A 39 0.06 -5.57 -21.02
CA ARG A 39 -0.82 -6.06 -22.09
C ARG A 39 -0.22 -5.83 -23.48
N LEU A 40 0.38 -4.67 -23.73
CA LEU A 40 1.07 -4.36 -24.98
C LEU A 40 2.29 -5.27 -25.20
N SER A 41 3.13 -5.45 -24.16
CA SER A 41 4.29 -6.34 -24.22
C SER A 41 3.88 -7.79 -24.47
N SER A 42 2.80 -8.26 -23.84
CA SER A 42 2.28 -9.62 -24.04
C SER A 42 1.74 -9.84 -25.45
N LYS A 43 1.05 -8.84 -26.04
CA LYS A 43 0.54 -8.94 -27.43
C LYS A 43 1.67 -8.98 -28.46
N ARG A 44 2.76 -8.22 -28.24
CA ARG A 44 3.91 -8.20 -29.17
C ARG A 44 4.66 -9.53 -29.24
N VAL A 45 4.71 -10.29 -28.14
CA VAL A 45 5.32 -11.64 -28.12
C VAL A 45 4.48 -12.65 -28.89
N LYS A 46 3.16 -12.49 -28.95
CA LYS A 46 2.27 -13.40 -29.70
C LYS A 46 2.26 -13.13 -31.22
N SER A 47 2.67 -11.93 -31.63
CA SER A 47 2.60 -11.47 -33.04
C SER A 47 3.92 -11.54 -33.80
N ARG A 48 5.07 -11.61 -33.12
CA ARG A 48 6.37 -11.88 -33.76
C ARG A 48 6.74 -13.33 -33.45
N ASN A 49 6.88 -14.16 -34.48
CA ASN A 49 7.76 -15.34 -34.40
C ASN A 49 9.14 -14.80 -34.01
N VAL A 50 9.43 -14.76 -32.72
CA VAL A 50 10.67 -14.17 -32.21
C VAL A 50 11.80 -15.12 -32.58
N THR A 51 12.44 -14.86 -33.71
CA THR A 51 13.62 -15.58 -34.20
C THR A 51 14.84 -15.44 -33.31
N ASN A 52 14.81 -14.54 -32.31
CA ASN A 52 15.89 -14.31 -31.35
C ASN A 52 15.49 -14.66 -29.90
N ILE A 53 16.01 -15.79 -29.42
CA ILE A 53 15.78 -16.35 -28.07
C ILE A 53 16.12 -15.34 -26.96
N THR A 54 17.13 -14.50 -27.17
CA THR A 54 17.58 -13.46 -26.23
C THR A 54 16.53 -12.36 -26.01
N THR A 55 15.91 -11.83 -27.07
CA THR A 55 14.88 -10.78 -26.96
C THR A 55 13.58 -11.29 -26.34
N ALA A 56 13.22 -12.55 -26.62
CA ALA A 56 12.08 -13.21 -25.96
C ALA A 56 12.31 -13.36 -24.45
N CYS A 57 13.50 -13.80 -24.03
CA CYS A 57 13.86 -13.99 -22.62
C CYS A 57 13.84 -12.67 -21.82
N ILE A 58 14.39 -11.59 -22.40
CA ILE A 58 14.39 -10.25 -21.78
C ILE A 58 12.96 -9.74 -21.61
N THR A 59 12.12 -9.87 -22.64
CA THR A 59 10.73 -9.42 -22.62
C THR A 59 9.90 -10.21 -21.59
N LEU A 60 10.11 -11.53 -21.51
CA LEU A 60 9.45 -12.40 -20.53
C LEU A 60 9.83 -12.01 -19.09
N THR A 61 11.11 -11.73 -18.85
CA THR A 61 11.61 -11.33 -17.52
C THR A 61 11.05 -9.97 -17.10
N PHE A 62 10.97 -9.02 -18.03
CA PHE A 62 10.36 -7.71 -17.79
C PHE A 62 8.86 -7.81 -17.46
N VAL A 63 8.11 -8.59 -18.24
CA VAL A 63 6.67 -8.84 -18.00
C VAL A 63 6.46 -9.49 -16.63
N LYS A 64 7.25 -10.53 -16.27
CA LYS A 64 7.17 -11.18 -14.95
C LYS A 64 7.43 -10.20 -13.81
N LYS A 65 8.46 -9.34 -13.91
CA LYS A 65 8.76 -8.31 -12.91
C LYS A 65 7.59 -7.33 -12.75
N ASN A 66 7.04 -6.81 -13.86
CA ASN A 66 5.91 -5.88 -13.81
C ASN A 66 4.66 -6.54 -13.22
N LEU A 67 4.39 -7.81 -13.52
CA LEU A 67 3.24 -8.53 -12.97
C LEU A 67 3.35 -8.73 -11.45
N ILE A 68 4.57 -8.98 -10.93
CA ILE A 68 4.82 -9.01 -9.48
C ILE A 68 4.55 -7.64 -8.85
N VAL A 69 5.02 -6.54 -9.47
CA VAL A 69 4.76 -5.18 -8.99
C VAL A 69 3.26 -4.87 -8.99
N MET A 70 2.54 -5.24 -10.05
CA MET A 70 1.09 -5.09 -10.13
C MET A 70 0.37 -5.85 -9.03
N ARG A 71 0.75 -7.12 -8.78
CA ARG A 71 0.17 -7.92 -7.70
C ARG A 71 0.42 -7.30 -6.33
N ASN A 72 1.59 -6.68 -6.14
CA ASN A 72 1.92 -6.01 -4.87
C ASN A 72 1.10 -4.73 -4.69
N MET A 73 1.00 -3.90 -5.73
CA MET A 73 0.15 -2.71 -5.74
C MET A 73 -1.32 -3.05 -5.46
N LEU A 74 -1.84 -4.12 -6.07
CA LEU A 74 -3.22 -4.54 -5.87
C LEU A 74 -3.49 -4.95 -4.41
N VAL A 75 -2.57 -5.71 -3.80
CA VAL A 75 -2.73 -6.10 -2.39
C VAL A 75 -2.67 -4.89 -1.46
N ILE A 76 -1.76 -3.95 -1.71
CA ILE A 76 -1.68 -2.70 -0.95
C ILE A 76 -2.98 -1.90 -1.08
N LEU A 77 -3.51 -1.79 -2.30
CA LEU A 77 -4.74 -1.04 -2.58
C LEU A 77 -5.95 -1.69 -1.89
N ASN A 78 -6.04 -3.03 -1.88
CA ASN A 78 -7.08 -3.75 -1.14
C ASN A 78 -7.00 -3.51 0.38
N ILE A 79 -5.79 -3.54 0.96
CA ILE A 79 -5.60 -3.26 2.39
C ILE A 79 -6.04 -1.82 2.71
N LEU A 80 -5.66 -0.86 1.86
CA LEU A 80 -6.05 0.54 2.02
C LEU A 80 -7.58 0.70 1.94
N VAL A 81 -8.23 0.05 0.97
CA VAL A 81 -9.68 0.11 0.79
C VAL A 81 -10.42 -0.54 1.96
N CYS A 82 -10.02 -1.74 2.38
CA CYS A 82 -10.64 -2.42 3.52
C CYS A 82 -10.44 -1.63 4.82
N GLY A 83 -9.24 -1.08 5.04
CA GLY A 83 -8.93 -0.25 6.21
C GLY A 83 -9.67 1.08 6.26
N GLY A 84 -9.80 1.74 5.11
CA GLY A 84 -10.45 3.04 4.98
C GLY A 84 -11.97 2.98 4.72
N ALA A 85 -12.54 1.82 4.43
CA ALA A 85 -13.98 1.67 4.17
C ALA A 85 -14.87 2.08 5.36
N PRO A 86 -14.60 1.66 6.62
CA PRO A 86 -15.38 2.12 7.78
C PRO A 86 -15.38 3.64 7.92
N TYR A 87 -14.24 4.24 7.60
CA TYR A 87 -14.07 5.68 7.65
C TYR A 87 -14.81 6.42 6.51
N LEU A 88 -14.89 5.83 5.31
CA LEU A 88 -15.75 6.32 4.24
C LEU A 88 -17.24 6.23 4.59
N ILE A 89 -17.66 5.17 5.30
CA ILE A 89 -19.04 5.00 5.75
C ILE A 89 -19.42 6.09 6.74
N LEU A 90 -18.55 6.42 7.70
CA LEU A 90 -18.73 7.56 8.60
C LEU A 90 -18.93 8.88 7.85
N MET A 91 -18.16 9.11 6.78
CA MET A 91 -18.28 10.33 5.98
C MET A 91 -19.60 10.38 5.21
N LEU A 92 -20.06 9.25 4.68
CA LEU A 92 -21.38 9.17 4.05
C LEU A 92 -22.51 9.39 5.07
N TRP A 93 -22.26 9.06 6.34
CA TRP A 93 -23.20 9.31 7.43
C TRP A 93 -23.43 10.80 7.69
N ASP A 94 -22.40 11.64 7.52
CA ASP A 94 -22.52 13.10 7.65
C ASP A 94 -23.46 13.73 6.59
N PHE A 95 -23.76 13.01 5.50
CA PHE A 95 -24.75 13.43 4.51
C PHE A 95 -26.19 13.06 4.89
N ILE A 96 -26.40 12.27 5.95
CA ILE A 96 -27.74 11.91 6.44
C ILE A 96 -28.22 13.03 7.38
N PRO A 97 -29.25 13.82 7.00
CA PRO A 97 -29.76 14.87 7.86
C PRO A 97 -30.32 14.25 9.15
N ASN A 98 -29.95 14.85 10.30
CA ASN A 98 -30.33 14.45 11.66
C ASN A 98 -29.77 13.10 12.17
N GLY A 99 -28.91 12.42 11.41
CA GLY A 99 -28.20 11.23 11.86
C GLY A 99 -26.87 11.59 12.50
N ASN A 100 -26.76 11.56 13.83
CA ASN A 100 -25.44 11.60 14.47
C ASN A 100 -24.81 10.20 14.38
N PRO A 101 -23.61 10.05 13.81
CA PRO A 101 -22.94 8.76 13.79
C PRO A 101 -22.62 8.27 15.21
N PRO A 102 -22.82 6.96 15.51
CA PRO A 102 -22.39 6.35 16.75
C PRO A 102 -20.92 6.64 17.04
N LYS A 103 -20.60 7.06 18.28
CA LYS A 103 -19.21 7.30 18.71
C LYS A 103 -18.31 6.07 18.53
N GLU A 104 -18.88 4.89 18.69
CA GLU A 104 -18.21 3.60 18.49
C GLU A 104 -17.71 3.42 17.06
N LEU A 105 -18.44 3.92 16.05
CA LEU A 105 -18.01 3.84 14.65
C LEU A 105 -16.75 4.66 14.39
N TYR A 106 -16.59 5.84 15.02
CA TYR A 106 -15.35 6.61 14.93
C TYR A 106 -14.16 5.83 15.46
N PHE A 107 -14.31 5.19 16.62
CA PHE A 107 -13.25 4.39 17.22
C PHE A 107 -12.90 3.17 16.36
N ILE A 108 -13.90 2.45 15.84
CA ILE A 108 -13.73 1.33 14.92
C ILE A 108 -13.00 1.79 13.65
N SER A 109 -13.34 2.96 13.11
CA SER A 109 -12.77 3.44 11.85
C SER A 109 -11.32 3.88 11.99
N VAL A 110 -10.96 4.55 13.09
CA VAL A 110 -9.57 4.91 13.39
C VAL A 110 -8.73 3.65 13.61
N ASN A 111 -9.23 2.68 14.40
CA ASN A 111 -8.52 1.43 14.61
C ASN A 111 -8.38 0.60 13.33
N SER A 112 -9.42 0.58 12.49
CA SER A 112 -9.35 -0.05 11.17
C SER A 112 -8.24 0.56 10.32
N LEU A 113 -8.12 1.89 10.30
CA LEU A 113 -7.07 2.59 9.55
C LEU A 113 -5.66 2.26 10.08
N VAL A 114 -5.48 2.29 11.42
CA VAL A 114 -4.20 1.97 12.07
C VAL A 114 -3.81 0.50 11.84
N SER A 115 -4.78 -0.41 11.94
CA SER A 115 -4.52 -1.84 11.68
C SER A 115 -4.14 -2.08 10.22
N ALA A 116 -4.78 -1.37 9.28
CA ALA A 116 -4.47 -1.46 7.86
C ALA A 116 -3.08 -0.91 7.51
N THR A 117 -2.64 0.20 8.11
CA THR A 117 -1.27 0.72 7.89
C THR A 117 -0.21 -0.24 8.43
N ALA A 118 -0.44 -0.82 9.62
CA ALA A 118 0.43 -1.86 10.17
C ALA A 118 0.49 -3.09 9.26
N MET A 119 -0.66 -3.56 8.77
CA MET A 119 -0.73 -4.70 7.86
C MET A 119 -0.07 -4.42 6.51
N MET A 120 -0.18 -3.19 5.99
CA MET A 120 0.53 -2.75 4.78
C MET A 120 2.05 -2.80 4.97
N ALA A 121 2.57 -2.34 6.11
CA ALA A 121 3.99 -2.40 6.42
C ALA A 121 4.49 -3.86 6.48
N ILE A 122 3.75 -4.73 7.17
CA ILE A 122 4.05 -6.17 7.28
C ILE A 122 4.08 -6.81 5.89
N VAL A 123 3.02 -6.61 5.08
CA VAL A 123 2.94 -7.19 3.73
C VAL A 123 4.07 -6.68 2.85
N THR A 124 4.40 -5.38 2.93
CA THR A 124 5.49 -4.79 2.15
C THR A 124 6.83 -5.42 2.53
N PHE A 125 7.09 -5.61 3.83
CA PHE A 125 8.30 -6.27 4.32
C PHE A 125 8.44 -7.71 3.82
N PHE A 126 7.36 -8.50 3.87
CA PHE A 126 7.42 -9.89 3.43
C PHE A 126 7.51 -10.05 1.91
N LYS A 127 6.90 -9.13 1.15
CA LYS A 127 6.88 -9.19 -0.32
C LYS A 127 8.10 -8.58 -0.98
N ASP A 128 8.73 -7.57 -0.38
CA ASP A 128 9.93 -6.97 -0.92
C ASP A 128 11.19 -7.70 -0.42
N LYS A 129 11.70 -8.62 -1.24
CA LYS A 129 12.95 -9.35 -0.95
C LYS A 129 14.14 -8.41 -0.74
N ARG A 130 14.20 -7.25 -1.41
CA ARG A 130 15.31 -6.31 -1.25
C ARG A 130 15.27 -5.65 0.12
N LEU A 131 14.08 -5.24 0.54
CA LEU A 131 13.85 -4.59 1.83
C LEU A 131 14.17 -5.57 2.97
N ARG A 132 13.70 -6.81 2.85
CA ARG A 132 14.01 -7.89 3.78
C ARG A 132 15.51 -8.19 3.85
N ASN A 133 16.19 -8.32 2.71
CA ASN A 133 17.62 -8.61 2.69
C ASN A 133 18.45 -7.45 3.28
N ARG A 134 18.06 -6.20 3.05
CA ARG A 134 18.70 -5.04 3.70
C ARG A 134 18.49 -5.04 5.22
N ALA A 135 17.28 -5.36 5.68
CA ALA A 135 17.00 -5.46 7.11
C ALA A 135 17.81 -6.59 7.77
N TYR A 136 17.91 -7.76 7.13
CA TYR A 136 18.77 -8.84 7.60
C TYR A 136 20.25 -8.46 7.63
N ALA A 137 20.75 -7.79 6.58
CA ALA A 137 22.14 -7.34 6.54
C ALA A 137 22.44 -6.34 7.68
N TRP A 138 21.53 -5.41 7.94
CA TRP A 138 21.66 -4.47 9.06
C TRP A 138 21.65 -5.20 10.41
N PHE A 139 20.76 -6.17 10.60
CA PHE A 139 20.69 -6.96 11.83
C PHE A 139 21.96 -7.77 12.09
N VAL A 140 22.51 -8.41 11.05
CA VAL A 140 23.77 -9.16 11.12
C VAL A 140 24.94 -8.23 11.48
N GLN A 141 25.00 -7.04 10.87
CA GLN A 141 26.05 -6.05 11.14
C GLN A 141 25.95 -5.43 12.54
N SER A 142 24.73 -5.20 13.04
CA SER A 142 24.52 -4.75 14.42
C SER A 142 24.96 -5.81 15.43
N ASN A 143 24.68 -7.08 15.17
CA ASN A 143 25.07 -8.18 16.05
C ASN A 143 26.59 -8.45 16.06
N SER A 144 27.28 -8.25 14.93
CA SER A 144 28.75 -8.34 14.90
C SER A 144 29.42 -7.23 15.70
N ASN A 145 28.88 -6.01 15.65
CA ASN A 145 29.42 -4.86 16.39
C ASN A 145 29.19 -5.00 17.92
N ALA A 146 28.07 -5.62 18.33
CA ALA A 146 27.81 -5.91 19.74
C ALA A 146 28.77 -6.98 20.31
N ARG A 147 29.16 -7.98 19.51
CA ARG A 147 30.16 -8.98 19.92
C ARG A 147 31.57 -8.42 19.99
N SER A 148 31.95 -7.48 19.13
CA SER A 148 33.27 -6.87 19.23
C SER A 148 33.44 -6.03 20.50
N LEU A 149 32.38 -5.41 21.01
CA LEU A 149 32.43 -4.61 22.24
C LEU A 149 32.53 -5.46 23.52
N SER A 150 31.97 -6.67 23.52
CA SER A 150 32.03 -7.60 24.67
C SER A 150 33.33 -8.41 24.77
N VAL A 151 34.24 -8.29 23.80
CA VAL A 151 35.59 -8.89 23.85
C VAL A 151 36.61 -7.92 24.48
N PHE A 152 36.24 -6.67 24.69
CA PHE A 152 37.08 -5.64 25.32
C PHE A 152 36.70 -5.34 26.79
N GLU A 153 35.78 -6.11 27.39
CA GLU A 153 35.52 -6.17 28.84
C GLU A 153 36.14 -7.43 29.44
#